data_AF-A0A959X9Z8-F1
#
_entry.id   AF-A0A959X9Z8-F1
#
_cell.length_a   1.000
_cell.length_b   1.000
_cell.length_c   1.000
_cell.angle_alpha   90.00
_cell.angle_beta   90.00
_cell.angle_gamma   90.00
#
_symmetry.space_group_name_H-M   'P 1'
#
loop_
_entity.id
_entity.type
_entity.pdbx_description
1 polymer ?
#
loop_
_entity_poly.entity_id
_entity_poly.type
_entity_poly.pdbx_seq_one_letter_code
_entity_poly.pdbx_strand_id
1 'polypeptide(L)'
;MSVGDPNQAIYGWRGASVSNILRFGDTFPALDEDVPVFALSVNQRSDRRILEAANHLAQPLQGAGAGVGLLEAATGRAPGSIRVNVFESLYEELGWVAAEIKAAHTGKWSDLAVLVRDNHTAAQAFDVFSAEQIPVEIVGLTGLIRLPEVAQVIAMMQLLQDSTANA
;
A
#
# COMPACT_ATOMS: atom_id res chain seq x y z
N MET A 1 -12.02 22.54 -5.03
CA MET A 1 -11.14 21.66 -5.82
C MET A 1 -11.09 20.30 -5.15
N SER A 2 -11.15 19.21 -5.91
CA SER A 2 -11.00 17.83 -5.44
C SER A 2 -9.90 17.14 -6.26
N VAL A 3 -9.19 16.18 -5.67
CA VAL A 3 -8.15 15.39 -6.32
C VAL A 3 -8.32 13.94 -5.89
N GLY A 4 -8.21 13.00 -6.84
CA GLY A 4 -8.22 11.59 -6.53
C GLY A 4 -8.14 10.72 -7.79
N ASP A 5 -8.05 9.42 -7.57
CA ASP A 5 -8.02 8.40 -8.62
C ASP A 5 -9.12 7.36 -8.32
N PRO A 6 -10.19 7.29 -9.14
CA PRO A 6 -11.22 6.27 -9.06
C PRO A 6 -10.69 4.83 -9.02
N ASN A 7 -9.57 4.55 -9.70
CA ASN A 7 -8.97 3.21 -9.73
C ASN A 7 -8.25 2.85 -8.42
N GLN A 8 -8.04 3.81 -7.52
CA GLN A 8 -7.40 3.62 -6.21
C GLN A 8 -8.40 3.61 -5.04
N ALA A 9 -9.70 3.51 -5.32
CA ALA A 9 -10.72 3.47 -4.28
C ALA A 9 -10.81 2.10 -3.58
N ILE A 10 -9.85 1.83 -2.69
CA ILE A 10 -9.70 0.55 -1.98
C ILE A 10 -10.49 0.45 -0.65
N TYR A 11 -11.14 1.53 -0.21
CA TYR A 11 -11.85 1.61 1.08
C TYR A 11 -13.37 1.44 0.99
N GLY A 12 -13.88 0.81 -0.09
CA GLY A 12 -15.32 0.63 -0.29
C GLY A 12 -16.06 -0.03 0.89
N TRP A 13 -15.40 -0.98 1.54
CA TRP A 13 -15.91 -1.68 2.74
C TRP A 13 -16.05 -0.77 3.98
N ARG A 14 -15.42 0.40 4.00
CA ARG A 14 -15.59 1.45 5.03
C ARG A 14 -16.57 2.55 4.60
N GLY A 15 -17.34 2.31 3.54
CA GLY A 15 -18.32 3.28 3.01
C GLY A 15 -17.72 4.34 2.09
N ALA A 16 -16.46 4.23 1.67
CA ALA A 16 -15.92 5.09 0.63
C ALA A 16 -16.62 4.79 -0.72
N SER A 17 -17.07 5.82 -1.43
CA SER A 17 -17.74 5.66 -2.72
C SER A 17 -16.96 6.37 -3.82
N VAL A 18 -16.65 5.63 -4.90
CA VAL A 18 -16.08 6.17 -6.15
C VAL A 18 -17.00 7.22 -6.76
N SER A 19 -18.32 7.11 -6.55
CA SER A 19 -19.28 8.07 -7.07
C SER A 19 -19.03 9.50 -6.59
N ASN A 20 -18.40 9.69 -5.42
CA ASN A 20 -18.11 11.01 -4.88
C ASN A 20 -17.17 11.82 -5.79
N ILE A 21 -16.19 11.16 -6.43
CA ILE A 21 -15.27 11.83 -7.36
C ILE A 21 -15.85 11.92 -8.77
N LEU A 22 -16.58 10.88 -9.22
CA LEU A 22 -17.20 10.86 -10.55
C LEU A 22 -18.34 11.89 -10.67
N ARG A 23 -19.08 12.14 -9.59
CA ARG A 23 -20.22 13.09 -9.54
C ARG A 23 -19.88 14.40 -8.83
N PHE A 24 -18.59 14.74 -8.77
CA PHE A 24 -18.17 15.98 -8.11
C PHE A 24 -18.83 17.21 -8.75
N GLY A 25 -18.89 17.24 -10.09
CA GLY A 25 -19.54 18.34 -10.84
C GLY A 25 -21.02 18.48 -10.53
N ASP A 26 -21.74 17.36 -10.39
CA ASP A 26 -23.17 17.36 -10.04
C ASP A 26 -23.42 17.90 -8.63
N THR A 27 -22.51 17.60 -7.70
CA THR A 27 -22.64 17.97 -6.28
C THR A 27 -22.22 19.41 -6.02
N PHE A 28 -21.22 19.89 -6.76
CA PHE A 28 -20.65 21.22 -6.64
C PHE A 28 -20.62 21.91 -8.01
N PRO A 29 -21.78 22.29 -8.56
CA PRO A 29 -21.85 22.92 -9.88
C PRO A 29 -21.15 24.28 -9.87
N ALA A 30 -20.50 24.62 -10.97
CA ALA A 30 -20.02 25.97 -11.19
C ALA A 30 -21.20 26.90 -11.59
N LEU A 31 -21.07 28.19 -11.29
CA LEU A 31 -22.16 29.16 -11.42
C LEU A 31 -22.53 29.43 -12.88
N ASP A 32 -21.54 29.49 -13.76
CA ASP A 32 -21.70 29.95 -15.15
C ASP A 32 -21.13 28.97 -16.21
N GLU A 33 -20.44 27.90 -15.79
CA GLU A 33 -19.76 26.94 -16.66
C GLU A 33 -19.78 25.52 -16.07
N ASP A 34 -19.40 24.51 -16.86
CA ASP A 34 -19.14 23.16 -16.34
C ASP A 34 -17.93 23.15 -15.40
N VAL A 35 -17.91 22.23 -14.43
CA VAL A 35 -16.77 22.10 -13.53
C VAL A 35 -15.55 21.57 -14.31
N PRO A 36 -14.42 22.31 -14.35
CA PRO A 36 -13.26 21.90 -15.14
C PRO A 36 -12.61 20.63 -14.55
N VAL A 37 -12.26 19.70 -15.44
CA VAL A 37 -11.59 18.44 -15.09
C VAL A 37 -10.17 18.45 -15.66
N PHE A 38 -9.18 18.27 -14.79
CA PHE A 38 -7.77 18.22 -15.18
C PHE A 38 -7.23 16.80 -15.04
N ALA A 39 -6.96 16.14 -16.16
CA ALA A 39 -6.40 14.80 -16.17
C ALA A 39 -4.87 14.83 -16.05
N LEU A 40 -4.31 14.13 -15.06
CA LEU A 40 -2.87 13.95 -14.89
C LEU A 40 -2.47 12.54 -15.35
N SER A 41 -2.10 12.42 -16.63
CA SER A 41 -1.77 11.11 -17.25
C SER A 41 -0.31 10.69 -17.09
N VAL A 42 0.61 11.60 -16.73
CA VAL A 42 2.04 11.30 -16.68
C VAL A 42 2.47 10.77 -15.31
N ASN A 43 2.92 9.52 -15.26
CA ASN A 43 3.49 8.91 -14.08
C ASN A 43 4.98 9.29 -13.94
N GLN A 44 5.28 10.04 -12.89
CA GLN A 44 6.64 10.49 -12.57
C GLN A 44 7.40 9.53 -11.63
N ARG A 45 6.71 8.56 -11.03
CA ARG A 45 7.21 7.71 -9.93
C ARG A 45 7.87 6.43 -10.43
N SER A 46 7.19 5.72 -11.32
CA SER A 46 7.48 4.33 -11.66
C SER A 46 8.32 4.21 -12.93
N ASP A 47 9.11 3.14 -12.99
CA ASP A 47 9.79 2.74 -14.23
C ASP A 47 8.85 2.08 -15.23
N ARG A 48 9.27 2.04 -16.49
CA ARG A 48 8.41 1.68 -17.63
C ARG A 48 7.71 0.33 -17.46
N ARG A 49 8.45 -0.74 -17.15
CA ARG A 49 7.85 -2.08 -16.98
C ARG A 49 6.88 -2.16 -15.80
N ILE A 50 7.18 -1.44 -14.70
CA ILE A 50 6.30 -1.37 -13.53
C ILE A 50 4.98 -0.70 -13.92
N LEU A 51 5.05 0.39 -14.68
CA LEU A 51 3.87 1.10 -15.16
C LEU A 51 3.07 0.28 -16.16
N GLU A 52 3.73 -0.40 -17.10
CA GLU A 52 3.10 -1.29 -18.08
C GLU A 52 2.30 -2.41 -17.39
N ALA A 53 2.89 -3.06 -16.39
CA ALA A 53 2.20 -4.08 -15.61
C ALA A 53 0.99 -3.51 -14.85
N ALA A 54 1.13 -2.35 -14.21
CA ALA A 54 0.03 -1.68 -13.51
C ALA A 54 -1.12 -1.31 -14.46
N ASN A 55 -0.78 -0.73 -15.62
CA ASN A 55 -1.74 -0.40 -16.68
C ASN A 55 -2.47 -1.63 -17.20
N HIS A 56 -1.75 -2.74 -17.43
CA HIS A 56 -2.35 -4.00 -17.85
C HIS A 56 -3.33 -4.55 -16.80
N LEU A 57 -2.97 -4.53 -15.51
CA LEU A 57 -3.86 -4.94 -14.41
C LEU A 57 -5.10 -4.03 -14.28
N ALA A 58 -4.99 -2.75 -14.63
CA ALA A 58 -6.07 -1.79 -14.54
C ALA A 58 -7.03 -1.80 -15.74
N GLN A 59 -6.70 -2.47 -16.85
CA GLN A 59 -7.53 -2.48 -18.06
C GLN A 59 -9.00 -2.85 -17.81
N PRO A 60 -9.33 -3.89 -17.00
CA PRO A 60 -10.73 -4.24 -16.74
C PRO A 60 -11.52 -3.14 -16.02
N LEU A 61 -10.84 -2.26 -15.27
CA LEU A 61 -11.46 -1.18 -14.50
C LEU A 61 -11.91 -0.02 -15.39
N GLN A 62 -11.32 0.13 -16.58
CA GLN A 62 -11.70 1.19 -17.52
C GLN A 62 -13.11 1.03 -18.06
N GLY A 63 -13.53 -0.22 -18.29
CA GLY A 63 -14.90 -0.53 -18.73
C GLY A 63 -15.97 -0.22 -17.69
N ALA A 64 -15.59 -0.02 -16.42
CA ALA A 64 -16.51 0.29 -15.31
C ALA A 64 -16.81 1.80 -15.15
N GLY A 65 -16.35 2.65 -16.08
CA GLY A 65 -16.68 4.08 -16.09
C GLY A 65 -15.85 4.95 -15.13
N ALA A 66 -14.67 4.49 -14.73
CA ALA A 66 -13.74 5.23 -13.88
C ALA A 66 -13.18 6.51 -14.54
N GLY A 67 -13.30 6.69 -15.86
CA GLY A 67 -12.97 7.95 -16.55
C GLY A 67 -11.48 8.33 -16.58
N VAL A 68 -10.59 7.54 -15.96
CA VAL A 68 -9.14 7.76 -15.97
C VAL A 68 -8.50 6.87 -17.04
N GLY A 69 -7.83 7.51 -18.00
CA GLY A 69 -7.07 6.83 -19.05
C GLY A 69 -5.83 6.11 -18.52
N LEU A 70 -5.21 5.28 -19.36
CA LEU A 70 -3.91 4.67 -19.03
C LEU A 70 -2.86 5.76 -18.77
N LEU A 71 -1.96 5.49 -17.83
CA LEU A 71 -0.88 6.40 -17.50
C LEU A 71 0.31 6.21 -18.44
N GLU A 72 0.99 7.29 -18.77
CA GLU A 72 2.22 7.31 -19.55
C GLU A 72 3.43 7.52 -18.64
N ALA A 73 4.54 6.83 -18.92
CA ALA A 73 5.77 7.06 -18.17
C ALA A 73 6.38 8.39 -18.57
N ALA A 74 6.90 9.15 -17.60
CA ALA A 74 7.68 10.34 -17.89
C ALA A 74 8.90 10.03 -18.78
N THR A 75 9.38 11.03 -19.52
CA THR A 75 10.57 10.90 -20.35
C THR A 75 11.79 10.57 -19.48
N GLY A 76 12.67 9.69 -19.97
CA GLY A 76 13.91 9.33 -19.26
C GLY A 76 13.76 8.30 -18.14
N ARG A 77 12.56 7.76 -17.86
CA ARG A 77 12.39 6.65 -16.90
C ARG A 77 13.18 5.42 -17.33
N ALA A 78 13.81 4.75 -16.37
CA ALA A 78 14.52 3.50 -16.60
C ALA A 78 13.53 2.40 -17.01
N PRO A 79 14.01 1.31 -17.64
CA PRO A 79 13.16 0.16 -17.96
C PRO A 79 12.52 -0.48 -16.72
N GLY A 80 13.23 -0.50 -15.60
CA GLY A 80 12.84 -1.24 -14.40
C GLY A 80 12.82 -2.76 -14.60
N SER A 81 12.48 -3.48 -13.54
CA SER A 81 12.34 -4.94 -13.56
C SER A 81 11.23 -5.40 -12.63
N ILE A 82 10.54 -6.46 -13.03
CA ILE A 82 9.56 -7.17 -12.20
C ILE A 82 9.99 -8.63 -12.18
N ARG A 83 9.93 -9.26 -11.00
CA ARG A 83 10.12 -10.70 -10.82
C ARG A 83 8.90 -11.27 -10.13
N VAL A 84 8.49 -12.46 -10.54
CA VAL A 84 7.39 -13.21 -9.94
C VAL A 84 7.95 -14.59 -9.58
N ASN A 85 7.82 -14.95 -8.31
CA ASN A 85 8.24 -16.24 -7.79
C ASN A 85 7.06 -16.88 -7.05
N VAL A 86 7.03 -18.20 -7.02
CA VAL A 86 6.02 -18.99 -6.33
C VAL A 86 6.74 -19.96 -5.41
N PHE A 87 6.28 -20.04 -4.16
CA PHE A 87 6.87 -20.87 -3.12
C PHE A 87 5.81 -21.84 -2.59
N GLU A 88 6.26 -22.96 -2.00
CA GLU A 88 5.34 -23.95 -1.44
C GLU A 88 4.80 -23.51 -0.07
N SER A 89 5.54 -22.64 0.63
CA SER A 89 5.13 -22.09 1.91
C SER A 89 5.46 -20.59 2.05
N LEU A 90 4.70 -19.91 2.92
CA LEU A 90 4.98 -18.53 3.29
C LEU A 90 6.35 -18.37 3.97
N TYR A 91 6.81 -19.37 4.72
CA TYR A 91 8.13 -19.33 5.37
C TYR A 91 9.26 -19.28 4.33
N GLU A 92 9.17 -20.10 3.28
CA GLU A 92 10.12 -20.08 2.15
C GLU A 92 10.07 -18.74 1.40
N GLU A 93 8.88 -18.22 1.14
CA GLU A 93 8.70 -16.91 0.51
C GLU A 93 9.37 -15.80 1.32
N LEU A 94 9.10 -15.74 2.63
CA LEU A 94 9.69 -14.72 3.50
C LEU A 94 11.21 -14.88 3.64
N GLY A 95 11.73 -16.11 3.68
CA GLY A 95 13.17 -16.36 3.67
C GLY A 95 13.84 -15.88 2.38
N TRP A 96 13.21 -16.12 1.23
CA TRP A 96 13.68 -15.60 -0.05
C TRP A 96 13.62 -14.06 -0.09
N VAL A 97 12.52 -13.45 0.36
CA VAL A 97 12.39 -11.99 0.44
C VAL A 97 13.47 -11.39 1.34
N ALA A 98 13.79 -12.01 2.48
CA ALA A 98 14.86 -11.54 3.37
C ALA A 98 16.23 -11.53 2.67
N ALA A 99 16.54 -12.60 1.92
CA ALA A 99 17.77 -12.68 1.13
C ALA A 99 17.84 -11.60 0.05
N GLU A 100 16.73 -11.33 -0.63
CA GLU A 100 16.63 -10.30 -1.66
C GLU A 100 16.75 -8.88 -1.09
N ILE A 101 16.13 -8.62 0.07
CA ILE A 101 16.28 -7.35 0.79
C ILE A 101 17.75 -7.10 1.10
N LYS A 102 18.45 -8.11 1.65
CA LYS A 102 19.88 -8.01 1.97
C LYS A 102 20.73 -7.77 0.72
N ALA A 103 20.43 -8.46 -0.39
CA ALA A 103 21.14 -8.30 -1.66
C ALA A 103 20.90 -6.93 -2.32
N ALA A 104 19.67 -6.40 -2.21
CA ALA A 104 19.29 -5.11 -2.77
C ALA A 104 19.73 -3.92 -1.89
N HIS A 105 19.97 -4.15 -0.60
CA HIS A 105 20.37 -3.12 0.34
C HIS A 105 21.78 -2.60 0.04
N THR A 106 21.85 -1.39 -0.51
CA THR A 106 23.10 -0.70 -0.84
C THR A 106 23.23 0.66 -0.14
N GLY A 107 22.23 1.05 0.64
CA GLY A 107 22.09 2.41 1.18
C GLY A 107 21.18 2.46 2.41
N LYS A 108 20.05 3.16 2.32
CA LYS A 108 19.13 3.31 3.46
C LYS A 108 18.08 2.20 3.44
N TRP A 109 17.74 1.67 4.60
CA TRP A 109 16.64 0.71 4.76
C TRP A 109 15.29 1.31 4.33
N SER A 110 15.12 2.62 4.46
CA SER A 110 13.91 3.36 4.05
C SER A 110 13.62 3.33 2.54
N ASP A 111 14.58 2.91 1.71
CA ASP A 111 14.40 2.81 0.26
C ASP A 111 13.73 1.48 -0.14
N LEU A 112 13.58 0.54 0.80
CA LEU A 112 12.98 -0.77 0.61
C LEU A 112 11.65 -0.85 1.38
N ALA A 113 10.64 -1.43 0.75
CA ALA A 113 9.33 -1.66 1.38
C ALA A 113 8.80 -3.04 1.03
N VAL A 114 8.21 -3.72 2.01
CA VAL A 114 7.48 -4.98 1.83
C VAL A 114 6.01 -4.71 2.09
N LEU A 115 5.17 -4.99 1.09
CA LEU A 115 3.72 -4.84 1.18
C LEU A 115 3.10 -6.21 1.36
N VAL A 116 2.32 -6.38 2.43
CA VAL A 116 1.57 -7.60 2.72
C VAL A 116 0.08 -7.31 2.74
N ARG A 117 -0.74 -8.34 2.51
CA ARG A 117 -2.20 -8.19 2.42
C ARG A 117 -2.85 -7.93 3.78
N ASP A 118 -2.33 -8.55 4.84
CA ASP A 118 -2.93 -8.50 6.17
C ASP A 118 -1.88 -8.43 7.29
N ASN A 119 -2.37 -8.13 8.49
CA ASN A 119 -1.53 -7.92 9.67
C ASN A 119 -0.93 -9.22 10.22
N HIS A 120 -1.50 -10.39 9.92
CA HIS A 120 -0.94 -11.66 10.36
C HIS A 120 0.33 -11.96 9.56
N THR A 121 0.28 -11.82 8.24
CA THR A 121 1.48 -11.92 7.39
C THR A 121 2.52 -10.88 7.78
N ALA A 122 2.11 -9.65 8.16
CA ALA A 122 3.04 -8.62 8.63
C ALA A 122 3.81 -9.04 9.89
N ALA A 123 3.14 -9.68 10.85
CA ALA A 123 3.77 -10.17 12.06
C ALA A 123 4.77 -11.29 11.77
N GLN A 124 4.40 -12.24 10.90
CA GLN A 124 5.30 -13.33 10.49
C GLN A 124 6.53 -12.81 9.73
N ALA A 125 6.34 -11.81 8.86
CA ALA A 125 7.44 -11.14 8.18
C ALA A 125 8.38 -10.44 9.17
N PHE A 126 7.83 -9.75 10.19
CA PHE A 126 8.63 -9.11 11.23
C PHE A 126 9.52 -10.11 11.97
N ASP A 127 8.97 -11.27 12.36
CA ASP A 127 9.73 -12.29 13.07
C ASP A 127 10.89 -12.84 12.21
N VAL A 128 10.62 -13.19 10.95
CA VAL A 128 11.64 -13.70 10.01
C VAL A 128 12.72 -12.65 9.76
N PHE A 129 12.34 -11.41 9.45
CA PHE A 129 13.29 -10.34 9.14
C PHE A 129 14.12 -9.92 10.36
N SER A 130 13.52 -9.90 11.55
CA SER A 130 14.22 -9.61 12.81
C SER A 130 15.25 -10.71 13.15
N ALA A 131 14.89 -11.98 12.95
CA ALA A 131 15.82 -13.10 13.11
C ALA A 131 17.01 -13.00 12.14
N GLU A 132 16.76 -12.48 10.94
CA GLU A 132 17.76 -12.19 9.92
C GLU A 132 18.52 -10.86 10.14
N GLN A 133 18.31 -10.17 11.27
CA GLN A 133 18.93 -8.88 11.62
C GLN A 133 18.63 -7.74 10.62
N ILE A 134 17.49 -7.79 9.96
CA ILE A 134 16.99 -6.71 9.11
C ILE A 134 16.15 -5.76 10.00
N PRO A 135 16.45 -4.45 10.04
CA PRO A 135 15.63 -3.51 10.80
C PRO A 135 14.27 -3.33 10.11
N VAL A 136 13.20 -3.61 10.84
CA VAL A 136 11.82 -3.52 10.33
C VAL A 136 11.05 -2.46 11.09
N GLU A 137 10.38 -1.58 10.35
CA GLU A 137 9.35 -0.69 10.87
C GLU A 137 7.99 -1.14 10.32
N ILE A 138 7.06 -1.51 11.21
CA ILE A 138 5.69 -1.83 10.83
C ILE A 138 4.86 -0.55 10.89
N VAL A 139 4.41 -0.08 9.72
CA VAL A 139 3.56 1.12 9.62
C VAL A 139 2.14 0.78 10.08
N GLY A 140 1.75 1.29 11.25
CA GLY A 140 0.38 1.19 11.78
C GLY A 140 0.35 0.92 13.29
N LEU A 141 -0.66 1.47 13.98
CA LEU A 141 -0.81 1.41 15.45
C LEU A 141 -0.78 -0.02 16.01
N THR A 142 -1.26 -1.01 15.25
CA THR A 142 -1.30 -2.41 15.67
C THR A 142 0.09 -3.04 15.78
N GLY A 143 1.07 -2.58 15.00
CA GLY A 143 2.45 -3.07 15.07
C GLY A 143 3.14 -2.64 16.37
N LEU A 144 2.95 -1.38 16.76
CA LEU A 144 3.50 -0.83 18.01
C LEU A 144 2.97 -1.57 19.25
N ILE A 145 1.65 -1.83 19.30
CA ILE A 145 1.00 -2.52 20.43
C ILE A 145 1.55 -3.94 20.63
N ARG A 146 2.06 -4.58 19.57
CA ARG A 146 2.58 -5.95 19.62
C ARG A 146 4.05 -6.07 20.03
N LEU A 147 4.80 -4.97 20.10
CA LEU A 147 6.17 -5.03 20.60
C LEU A 147 6.14 -5.53 22.06
N PRO A 148 6.99 -6.51 22.45
CA PRO A 148 6.95 -7.09 23.79
C PRO A 148 6.98 -6.04 24.91
N GLU A 149 7.76 -4.98 24.74
CA GLU A 149 7.90 -3.86 25.68
C GLU A 149 6.61 -3.06 25.79
N VAL A 150 5.91 -2.82 24.67
CA VAL A 150 4.66 -2.06 24.63
C VAL A 150 3.49 -2.91 25.11
N ALA A 151 3.44 -4.18 24.72
CA ALA A 151 2.39 -5.12 25.09
C ALA A 151 2.35 -5.34 26.62
N GLN A 152 3.51 -5.45 27.27
CA GLN A 152 3.58 -5.54 28.73
C GLN A 152 3.06 -4.28 29.43
N VAL A 153 3.40 -3.10 28.92
CA VAL A 153 2.89 -1.83 29.49
C VAL A 153 1.37 -1.74 29.34
N ILE A 154 0.84 -2.09 28.16
CA ILE A 154 -0.60 -2.07 27.91
C ILE A 154 -1.32 -3.07 28.81
N ALA A 155 -0.82 -4.31 28.92
CA ALA A 155 -1.41 -5.33 29.79
C ALA A 155 -1.43 -4.89 31.26
N MET A 156 -0.34 -4.27 31.75
CA MET A 156 -0.29 -3.71 33.10
C MET A 156 -1.31 -2.58 33.29
N MET A 157 -1.42 -1.66 32.34
CA MET A 157 -2.41 -0.57 32.40
C MET A 157 -3.85 -1.09 32.36
N GLN A 158 -4.14 -2.11 31.56
CA GLN A 158 -5.44 -2.76 31.49
C GLN A 158 -5.81 -3.42 32.82
N LEU A 159 -4.88 -4.14 33.45
CA LEU A 159 -5.10 -4.76 34.76
C LEU A 159 -5.32 -3.72 35.88
N LEU A 160 -4.62 -2.58 35.82
CA LEU A 160 -4.81 -1.47 36.78
C LEU A 160 -6.18 -0.79 36.61
N GLN A 161 -6.67 -0.67 35.37
CA GLN A 161 -7.98 -0.10 35.08
C GLN A 161 -9.12 -1.08 35.43
N ASP A 162 -8.92 -2.37 35.12
CA ASP A 162 -9.88 -3.44 35.33
C ASP A 162 -9.16 -4.70 35.80
N SER A 163 -9.33 -5.03 37.08
CA SER A 163 -8.73 -6.21 37.71
C SER A 163 -9.21 -7.55 37.11
N THR A 164 -10.24 -7.53 36.26
CA THR A 164 -10.75 -8.70 35.54
C THR A 164 -10.25 -8.79 34.09
N ALA A 165 -9.41 -7.85 33.64
CA ALA A 165 -8.77 -7.88 32.33
C ALA A 165 -7.60 -8.88 32.29
N ASN A 166 -7.90 -10.18 32.43
CA ASN A 166 -6.96 -11.29 32.42
C ASN A 166 -7.08 -12.18 31.16
N ALA A 167 -7.59 -11.61 30.05
CA ALA A 167 -7.80 -12.28 28.77
C ALA A 167 -6.61 -12.14 27.81
#